data_AF-A0A1F3GGS2-F1
#
_entry.id   AF-A0A1F3GGS2-F1
#
_cell.length_a   1.000
_cell.length_b   1.000
_cell.length_c   1.000
_cell.angle_alpha   90.00
_cell.angle_beta   90.00
_cell.angle_gamma   90.00
#
_symmetry.space_group_name_H-M   'P 1'
#
loop_
_entity.id
_entity.type
_entity.pdbx_description
1 polymer ?
#
loop_
_entity_poly.entity_id
_entity_poly.type
_entity_poly.pdbx_seq_one_letter_code
_entity_poly.pdbx_strand_id
1 'polypeptide(L)'
;MYKNFMRVLLISLMVIFSITHLRAQELSEDLVNLTLPSLNELFEGAKKGPTVAFYNYRMEGEELSLKTERRRWLEYINLLGTYQYGVIGINSYTDIGSDYPLVYQYSAGEQLWYNIGVSARIPLDRLFDRKNRIRRQQLKIQETLQERDMWHNDQKLKIIQGYTVAIEMKNSLKITIEQYSFASAQFESVQKDYIMGAATAQMLGVAKSQQTQAFLQLERIKAQLYSSLLSLEILSNTKIISK
;
A
#
# COMPACT_ATOMS: atom_id res chain seq x y z
N MET A 1 14.51 53.48 -25.35
CA MET A 1 14.91 52.13 -24.87
C MET A 1 13.75 51.35 -24.24
N TYR A 2 12.96 51.96 -23.34
CA TYR A 2 11.84 51.31 -22.62
C TYR A 2 10.71 50.74 -23.51
N LYS A 3 10.35 51.43 -24.60
CA LYS A 3 9.25 51.03 -25.52
C LYS A 3 9.52 49.74 -26.29
N ASN A 4 10.78 49.48 -26.64
CA ASN A 4 11.18 48.25 -27.33
C ASN A 4 11.27 47.08 -26.35
N PHE A 5 11.72 47.33 -25.12
CA PHE A 5 11.75 46.33 -24.05
C PHE A 5 10.33 45.86 -23.68
N MET A 6 9.38 46.79 -23.52
CA MET A 6 7.98 46.46 -23.22
C MET A 6 7.30 45.67 -24.35
N ARG A 7 7.64 45.96 -25.62
CA ARG A 7 7.15 45.19 -26.79
C ARG A 7 7.69 43.76 -26.82
N VAL A 8 8.98 43.56 -26.56
CA VAL A 8 9.59 42.22 -26.51
C VAL A 8 9.00 41.39 -25.36
N LEU A 9 8.72 42.02 -24.22
CA LEU A 9 8.11 41.35 -23.07
C LEU A 9 6.65 40.93 -23.36
N LEU A 10 5.87 41.78 -24.05
CA LEU A 10 4.51 41.46 -24.48
C LEU A 10 4.46 40.30 -25.50
N ILE A 11 5.39 40.29 -26.45
CA ILE A 11 5.51 39.21 -27.46
C ILE A 11 5.93 37.90 -26.77
N SER A 12 6.90 37.95 -25.86
CA SER A 12 7.31 36.78 -25.06
C SER A 12 6.14 36.21 -24.24
N LEU A 13 5.36 37.07 -23.57
CA LEU A 13 4.20 36.63 -22.81
C LEU A 13 3.12 35.99 -23.71
N MET A 14 2.90 36.53 -24.91
CA MET A 14 1.97 35.95 -25.88
C MET A 14 2.45 34.60 -26.41
N VAL A 15 3.75 34.45 -26.70
CA VAL A 15 4.30 33.16 -27.17
C VAL A 15 4.18 32.09 -26.09
N ILE A 16 4.47 32.42 -24.81
CA ILE A 16 4.28 31.52 -23.68
C ILE A 16 2.80 31.15 -23.50
N PHE A 17 1.89 32.11 -23.69
CA PHE A 17 0.44 31.88 -23.61
C PHE A 17 -0.07 30.98 -24.75
N SER A 18 0.45 31.13 -25.97
CA SER A 18 0.08 30.27 -27.10
C SER A 18 0.59 28.84 -26.96
N ILE A 19 1.81 28.64 -26.44
CA ILE A 19 2.39 27.30 -26.22
C ILE A 19 1.63 26.55 -25.13
N THR A 20 1.25 27.23 -24.05
CA THR A 20 0.44 26.64 -22.97
C THR A 20 -0.97 26.29 -23.42
N HIS A 21 -1.57 27.10 -24.30
CA HIS A 21 -2.87 26.83 -24.91
C HIS A 21 -2.84 25.58 -25.82
N LEU A 22 -1.83 25.45 -26.69
CA LEU A 22 -1.63 24.28 -27.56
C LEU A 22 -1.50 22.97 -26.78
N ARG A 23 -0.70 22.96 -25.72
CA ARG A 23 -0.51 21.78 -24.87
C ARG A 23 -1.77 21.41 -24.08
N ALA A 24 -2.56 22.41 -23.66
CA ALA A 24 -3.83 22.18 -22.99
C ALA A 24 -4.90 21.63 -23.95
N GLN A 25 -4.83 21.95 -25.25
CA GLN A 25 -5.68 21.42 -26.30
C GLN A 25 -5.35 19.94 -26.60
N GLU A 26 -4.07 19.60 -26.73
CA GLU A 26 -3.60 18.23 -27.00
C GLU A 26 -3.98 17.26 -25.86
N LEU A 27 -3.76 17.65 -24.61
CA LEU A 27 -4.19 16.88 -23.43
C LEU A 27 -5.71 16.69 -23.36
N SER A 28 -6.48 17.63 -23.92
CA SER A 28 -7.95 17.54 -23.91
C SER A 28 -8.46 16.49 -24.91
N GLU A 29 -7.82 16.36 -26.06
CA GLU A 29 -8.19 15.37 -27.07
C GLU A 29 -7.88 13.94 -26.60
N ASP A 30 -6.73 13.75 -25.94
CA ASP A 30 -6.36 12.46 -25.34
C ASP A 30 -7.35 12.02 -24.25
N LEU A 31 -7.76 12.95 -23.38
CA LEU A 31 -8.73 12.67 -22.31
C LEU A 31 -10.14 12.39 -22.85
N VAL A 32 -10.54 13.02 -23.95
CA VAL A 32 -11.83 12.77 -24.61
C VAL A 32 -11.86 11.37 -25.25
N ASN A 33 -10.76 10.99 -25.90
CA ASN A 33 -10.64 9.70 -26.60
C ASN A 33 -10.29 8.52 -25.68
N LEU A 34 -9.91 8.78 -24.43
CA LEU A 34 -9.58 7.76 -23.44
C LEU A 34 -10.75 6.77 -23.23
N THR A 35 -10.48 5.47 -23.42
CA THR A 35 -11.44 4.42 -23.09
C THR A 35 -11.21 3.97 -21.64
N LEU A 36 -12.25 4.09 -20.80
CA LEU A 36 -12.18 3.60 -19.43
C LEU A 36 -12.29 2.07 -19.45
N PRO A 37 -11.40 1.34 -18.75
CA PRO A 37 -11.55 -0.10 -18.61
C PRO A 37 -12.84 -0.45 -17.87
N SER A 38 -13.29 -1.69 -18.03
CA SER A 38 -14.51 -2.15 -17.35
C SER A 38 -14.30 -2.24 -15.84
N LEU A 39 -15.38 -2.08 -15.08
CA LEU A 39 -15.33 -2.18 -13.62
C LEU A 39 -14.79 -3.54 -13.14
N ASN A 40 -15.08 -4.62 -13.89
CA ASN A 40 -14.58 -5.95 -13.60
C ASN A 40 -13.05 -6.05 -13.75
N GLU A 41 -12.47 -5.44 -14.79
CA GLU A 41 -11.02 -5.41 -14.98
C GLU A 41 -10.33 -4.66 -13.84
N LEU A 42 -10.92 -3.55 -13.40
CA LEU A 42 -10.41 -2.78 -12.25
C LEU A 42 -10.43 -3.61 -10.95
N PHE A 43 -11.48 -4.41 -10.74
CA PHE A 43 -11.58 -5.31 -9.59
C PHE A 43 -10.58 -6.46 -9.65
N GLU A 44 -10.35 -7.05 -10.82
CA GLU A 44 -9.33 -8.10 -10.98
C GLU A 44 -7.91 -7.54 -10.82
N GLY A 45 -7.67 -6.32 -11.28
CA GLY A 45 -6.41 -5.62 -11.04
C GLY A 45 -6.16 -5.37 -9.55
N ALA A 46 -7.18 -4.93 -8.81
CA ALA A 46 -7.09 -4.65 -7.37
C ALA A 46 -6.64 -5.88 -6.55
N LYS A 47 -6.97 -7.09 -7.01
CA LYS A 47 -6.51 -8.35 -6.37
C LYS A 47 -5.01 -8.57 -6.48
N LYS A 48 -4.31 -7.91 -7.40
CA LYS A 48 -2.87 -8.04 -7.63
C LYS A 48 -2.04 -6.99 -6.88
N GLY A 49 -2.67 -6.21 -5.99
CA GLY A 49 -2.01 -5.15 -5.23
C GLY A 49 -1.10 -5.67 -4.10
N PRO A 50 -0.14 -4.85 -3.63
CA PRO A 50 0.78 -5.21 -2.54
C PRO A 50 0.04 -5.50 -1.22
N THR A 51 -1.11 -4.88 -0.99
CA THR A 51 -1.92 -5.12 0.21
C THR A 51 -2.50 -6.54 0.24
N VAL A 52 -2.81 -7.13 -0.92
CA VAL A 52 -3.25 -8.53 -0.98
C VAL A 52 -2.11 -9.46 -0.59
N ALA A 53 -0.90 -9.18 -1.09
CA ALA A 53 0.29 -9.93 -0.68
C ALA A 53 0.54 -9.81 0.84
N PHE A 54 0.37 -8.62 1.42
CA PHE A 54 0.45 -8.42 2.88
C PHE A 54 -0.51 -9.34 3.65
N TYR A 55 -1.79 -9.38 3.27
CA TYR A 55 -2.75 -10.27 3.93
C TYR A 55 -2.43 -11.75 3.72
N ASN A 56 -1.90 -12.13 2.56
CA ASN A 56 -1.46 -13.51 2.32
C ASN A 56 -0.31 -13.91 3.25
N TYR A 57 0.72 -13.06 3.38
CA TYR A 57 1.83 -13.31 4.31
C TYR A 57 1.38 -13.32 5.78
N ARG A 58 0.47 -12.42 6.16
CA ARG A 58 -0.11 -12.40 7.51
C ARG A 58 -0.86 -13.69 7.80
N MET A 59 -1.71 -14.14 6.87
CA MET A 59 -2.43 -15.41 6.96
C MET A 59 -1.49 -16.60 7.10
N GLU A 60 -0.46 -16.69 6.25
CA GLU A 60 0.56 -17.74 6.34
C GLU A 60 1.25 -17.74 7.70
N GLY A 61 1.60 -16.56 8.22
CA GLY A 61 2.15 -16.40 9.57
C GLY A 61 1.23 -16.96 10.66
N GLU A 62 -0.05 -16.62 10.64
CA GLU A 62 -1.03 -17.12 11.62
C GLU A 62 -1.25 -18.64 11.52
N GLU A 63 -1.19 -19.21 10.31
CA GLU A 63 -1.25 -20.66 10.09
C GLU A 63 -0.02 -21.39 10.62
N LEU A 64 1.17 -20.81 10.42
CA LEU A 64 2.41 -21.33 10.99
C LEU A 64 2.38 -21.28 12.52
N SER A 65 1.91 -20.17 13.10
CA SER A 65 1.69 -20.06 14.56
C SER A 65 0.69 -21.11 15.06
N LEU A 66 -0.38 -21.41 14.32
CA LEU A 66 -1.31 -22.50 14.65
C LEU A 66 -0.62 -23.87 14.64
N LYS A 67 0.22 -24.14 13.63
CA LYS A 67 1.00 -25.39 13.56
C LYS A 67 1.96 -25.50 14.74
N THR A 68 2.61 -24.41 15.14
CA THR A 68 3.48 -24.35 16.32
C THR A 68 2.70 -24.65 17.60
N GLU A 69 1.56 -23.98 17.85
CA GLU A 69 0.72 -24.26 19.04
C GLU A 69 0.19 -25.70 19.07
N ARG A 70 -0.11 -26.29 17.90
CA ARG A 70 -0.50 -27.70 17.80
C ARG A 70 0.64 -28.65 18.19
N ARG A 71 1.88 -28.33 17.83
CA ARG A 71 3.10 -29.11 18.09
C ARG A 71 3.75 -28.82 19.43
N ARG A 72 3.27 -27.82 20.16
CA ARG A 72 3.84 -27.35 21.44
C ARG A 72 3.94 -28.43 22.53
N TRP A 73 3.16 -29.50 22.44
CA TRP A 73 3.28 -30.65 23.34
C TRP A 73 4.66 -31.35 23.25
N LEU A 74 5.38 -31.19 22.14
CA LEU A 74 6.75 -31.70 21.99
C LEU A 74 7.71 -31.04 22.98
N GLU A 75 7.44 -29.81 23.43
CA GLU A 75 8.22 -29.11 24.47
C GLU A 75 8.19 -29.85 25.81
N TYR A 76 7.25 -30.78 26.01
CA TYR A 76 7.15 -31.55 27.24
C TYR A 76 8.15 -32.71 27.30
N ILE A 77 8.78 -33.05 26.18
CA ILE A 77 9.74 -34.16 26.07
C ILE A 77 11.14 -33.57 25.93
N ASN A 78 12.03 -33.89 26.87
CA ASN A 78 13.43 -33.48 26.84
C ASN A 78 14.31 -34.71 26.61
N LEU A 79 15.19 -34.61 25.63
CA LEU A 79 16.27 -35.56 25.39
C LEU A 79 17.53 -35.06 26.12
N LEU A 80 18.05 -35.85 27.04
CA LEU A 80 19.27 -35.55 27.78
C LEU A 80 20.36 -36.55 27.38
N GLY A 81 21.48 -36.04 26.90
CA GLY A 81 22.71 -36.80 26.69
C GLY A 81 23.83 -36.10 27.43
N THR A 82 24.51 -36.80 28.33
CA THR A 82 25.70 -36.29 29.01
C THR A 82 26.88 -37.19 28.74
N TYR A 83 28.01 -36.56 28.42
CA TYR A 83 29.30 -37.20 28.23
C TYR A 83 30.28 -36.53 29.17
N GLN A 84 30.82 -37.27 30.13
CA GLN A 84 31.76 -36.77 31.11
C GLN A 84 32.97 -37.70 31.18
N TYR A 85 34.15 -37.11 31.01
CA TYR A 85 35.43 -37.77 31.21
C TYR A 85 36.19 -37.03 32.31
N GLY A 86 36.72 -37.76 33.28
CA GLY A 86 37.48 -37.16 34.37
C GLY A 86 38.13 -38.19 35.28
N VAL A 87 39.08 -37.73 36.09
CA VAL A 87 39.71 -38.54 37.13
C VAL A 87 38.93 -38.30 38.42
N ILE A 88 38.30 -39.34 38.94
CA ILE A 88 37.69 -39.29 40.27
C ILE A 88 38.72 -39.82 41.25
N GLY A 89 39.25 -38.92 42.09
CA GLY A 89 40.05 -39.30 43.26
C GLY A 89 39.12 -39.55 44.44
N ILE A 90 38.85 -40.81 44.76
CA ILE A 90 38.14 -41.15 45.99
C ILE A 90 39.17 -41.23 47.11
N ASN A 91 39.17 -40.22 47.99
CA ASN A 91 39.90 -40.28 49.25
C ASN A 91 38.94 -40.81 50.32
N SER A 92 39.07 -42.11 50.64
CA SER A 92 38.36 -42.69 51.78
C SER A 92 39.36 -43.01 52.88
N TYR A 93 39.02 -42.65 54.12
CA TYR A 93 39.77 -43.06 55.30
C TYR A 93 38.88 -44.01 56.11
N THR A 94 39.46 -45.12 56.56
CA THR A 94 38.77 -46.03 57.48
C THR A 94 39.45 -45.92 58.84
N ASP A 95 38.68 -45.47 59.85
CA ASP A 95 39.09 -45.46 61.25
C ASP A 95 38.60 -46.76 61.90
N ILE A 96 39.55 -47.63 62.29
CA ILE A 96 39.29 -48.96 62.86
C ILE A 96 39.51 -48.95 64.39
N GLY A 97 39.61 -47.76 65.00
CA GLY A 97 39.80 -47.57 66.43
C GLY A 97 41.24 -47.23 66.83
N SER A 98 41.39 -46.73 68.07
CA SER A 98 42.60 -46.13 68.66
C SER A 98 43.90 -46.93 68.51
N ASP A 99 43.82 -48.26 68.40
CA ASP A 99 44.98 -49.16 68.38
C ASP A 99 45.43 -49.54 66.95
N TYR A 100 44.77 -49.03 65.91
CA TYR A 100 45.09 -49.34 64.51
C TYR A 100 45.37 -48.06 63.70
N PRO A 101 46.35 -48.08 62.77
CA PRO A 101 46.67 -46.91 61.96
C PRO A 101 45.54 -46.59 60.98
N LEU A 102 45.24 -45.30 60.80
CA LEU A 102 44.30 -44.80 59.80
C LEU A 102 44.70 -45.31 58.41
N VAL A 103 43.84 -46.13 57.79
CA VAL A 103 44.08 -46.66 56.45
C VAL A 103 43.52 -45.67 55.43
N TYR A 104 44.40 -44.97 54.73
CA TYR A 104 44.05 -44.10 53.61
C TYR A 104 44.02 -44.93 52.33
N GLN A 105 42.85 -45.09 51.73
CA GLN A 105 42.71 -45.72 50.43
C GLN A 105 42.53 -44.63 49.37
N TYR A 106 43.61 -44.37 48.63
CA TYR A 106 43.60 -43.51 47.45
C TYR A 106 43.33 -44.36 46.22
N SER A 107 42.16 -44.20 45.62
CA SER A 107 41.86 -44.78 44.31
C SER A 107 41.64 -43.63 43.33
N ALA A 108 42.58 -43.48 42.39
CA ALA A 108 42.44 -42.59 41.26
C ALA A 108 42.40 -43.44 40.00
N GLY A 109 41.27 -43.40 39.31
CA GLY A 109 41.06 -44.05 38.02
C GLY A 109 40.50 -43.04 37.03
N GLU A 110 40.98 -43.12 35.79
CA GLU A 110 40.30 -42.48 34.67
C GLU A 110 38.91 -43.12 34.53
N GLN A 111 37.86 -42.33 34.62
CA GLN A 111 36.49 -42.84 34.50
C GLN A 111 35.72 -42.10 33.41
N LEU A 112 35.13 -42.90 32.53
CA LEU A 112 34.27 -42.45 31.45
C LEU A 112 32.81 -42.68 31.84
N TRP A 113 32.01 -41.62 31.84
CA TRP A 113 30.58 -41.67 32.13
C TRP A 113 29.79 -41.17 30.91
N TYR A 114 28.94 -42.03 30.37
CA TYR A 114 27.96 -41.65 29.36
C TYR A 114 26.56 -41.94 29.91
N ASN A 115 25.65 -40.96 29.82
CA ASN A 115 24.25 -41.16 30.18
C ASN A 115 23.37 -40.64 29.05
N ILE A 116 22.43 -41.48 28.60
CA ILE A 116 21.38 -41.09 27.66
C ILE A 116 20.06 -41.33 28.37
N GLY A 117 19.23 -40.29 28.47
CA GLY A 117 17.94 -40.36 29.15
C GLY A 117 16.90 -39.50 28.44
N VAL A 118 15.65 -39.93 28.55
CA VAL A 118 14.48 -39.14 28.15
C VAL A 118 13.77 -38.72 29.43
N SER A 119 13.46 -37.43 29.56
CA SER A 119 12.61 -36.94 30.65
C SER A 119 11.39 -36.23 30.09
N ALA A 120 10.23 -36.46 30.69
CA ALA A 120 9.00 -35.75 30.35
C ALA A 120 8.62 -34.80 31.49
N ARG A 121 8.41 -33.53 31.19
CA ARG A 121 7.88 -32.53 32.12
C ARG A 121 6.56 -32.02 31.59
N ILE A 122 5.45 -32.44 32.20
CA ILE A 122 4.09 -32.08 31.77
C ILE A 122 3.51 -31.00 32.70
N PRO A 123 3.54 -29.72 32.30
CA PRO A 123 2.84 -28.66 33.03
C PRO A 123 1.32 -28.79 32.81
N LEU A 124 0.57 -29.09 33.88
CA LEU A 124 -0.88 -29.33 33.82
C LEU A 124 -1.67 -28.09 33.35
N ASP A 125 -1.25 -26.89 33.77
CA ASP A 125 -1.82 -25.61 33.34
C ASP A 125 -1.79 -25.47 31.80
N ARG A 126 -0.65 -25.79 31.18
CA ARG A 126 -0.49 -25.69 29.72
C ARG A 126 -1.24 -26.81 29.00
N LEU A 127 -1.37 -27.98 29.61
CA LEU A 127 -2.09 -29.12 29.03
C LEU A 127 -3.59 -28.82 28.89
N PHE A 128 -4.23 -28.33 29.95
CA PHE A 128 -5.65 -27.98 29.94
C PHE A 128 -5.95 -26.73 29.10
N ASP A 129 -5.04 -25.74 29.10
CA ASP A 129 -5.20 -24.51 28.29
C ASP A 129 -4.89 -24.71 26.80
N ARG A 130 -4.28 -25.83 26.40
CA ARG A 130 -3.89 -26.11 25.00
C ARG A 130 -5.05 -25.96 24.03
N LYS A 131 -6.24 -26.48 24.38
CA LYS A 131 -7.43 -26.39 23.53
C LYS A 131 -7.84 -24.92 23.31
N ASN A 132 -7.81 -24.12 24.36
CA ASN A 132 -8.14 -22.69 24.30
C ASN A 132 -7.13 -21.92 23.47
N ARG A 133 -5.83 -22.22 23.59
CA ARG A 133 -4.76 -21.62 22.77
C ARG A 133 -4.92 -21.91 21.29
N ILE A 134 -5.18 -23.18 20.95
CA ILE A 134 -5.46 -23.58 19.56
C ILE A 134 -6.71 -22.86 19.03
N ARG A 135 -7.80 -22.82 19.82
CA ARG A 135 -9.03 -22.15 19.41
C ARG A 135 -8.83 -20.65 19.23
N ARG A 136 -8.07 -19.99 20.13
CA ARG A 136 -7.71 -18.58 20.02
C ARG A 136 -6.94 -18.29 18.74
N GLN A 137 -5.97 -19.14 18.41
CA GLN A 137 -5.20 -19.00 17.17
C GLN A 137 -6.07 -19.22 15.91
N GLN A 138 -7.03 -20.16 15.95
CA GLN A 138 -8.02 -20.32 14.87
C GLN A 138 -8.93 -19.10 14.72
N LEU A 139 -9.37 -18.49 15.82
CA LEU A 139 -10.16 -17.27 15.80
C LEU A 139 -9.36 -16.11 15.18
N LYS A 140 -8.06 -16.01 15.47
CA LYS A 140 -7.17 -15.01 14.88
C LYS A 140 -7.00 -15.16 13.36
N ILE A 141 -6.98 -16.40 12.86
CA ILE A 141 -7.03 -16.68 11.42
C ILE A 141 -8.37 -16.20 10.83
N GLN A 142 -9.49 -16.51 11.48
CA GLN A 142 -10.82 -16.07 11.02
C GLN A 142 -10.95 -14.54 11.03
N GLU A 143 -10.43 -13.89 12.06
CA GLU A 143 -10.33 -12.43 12.16
C GLU A 143 -9.52 -11.85 11.00
N THR A 144 -8.35 -12.40 10.71
CA THR A 144 -7.50 -11.93 9.60
C THR A 144 -8.18 -12.12 8.23
N LEU A 145 -8.91 -13.22 8.04
CA LEU A 145 -9.72 -13.44 6.83
C LEU A 145 -10.83 -12.39 6.71
N GLN A 146 -11.54 -12.11 7.79
CA GLN A 146 -12.62 -11.12 7.81
C GLN A 146 -12.09 -9.71 7.56
N GLU A 147 -10.95 -9.35 8.16
CA GLU A 147 -10.26 -8.07 7.90
C GLU A 147 -9.93 -7.92 6.41
N ARG A 148 -9.38 -8.97 5.79
CA ARG A 148 -9.05 -8.98 4.35
C ARG A 148 -10.30 -8.79 3.50
N ASP A 149 -11.38 -9.48 3.82
CA ASP A 149 -12.63 -9.41 3.06
C ASP A 149 -13.31 -8.05 3.21
N MET A 150 -13.27 -7.45 4.42
CA MET A 150 -13.70 -6.08 4.67
C MET A 150 -12.87 -5.08 3.85
N TRP A 151 -11.55 -5.25 3.84
CA TRP A 151 -10.66 -4.42 3.02
C TRP A 151 -10.99 -4.55 1.53
N HIS A 152 -11.24 -5.77 1.01
CA HIS A 152 -11.64 -5.97 -0.38
C HIS A 152 -12.95 -5.26 -0.72
N ASN A 153 -13.93 -5.28 0.17
CA ASN A 153 -15.21 -4.59 -0.04
C ASN A 153 -15.02 -3.06 -0.04
N ASP A 154 -14.23 -2.53 0.88
CA ASP A 154 -13.88 -1.09 0.91
C ASP A 154 -13.13 -0.67 -0.35
N GLN A 155 -12.17 -1.48 -0.84
CA GLN A 155 -11.48 -1.20 -2.10
C GLN A 155 -12.42 -1.19 -3.30
N LYS A 156 -13.33 -2.17 -3.40
CA LYS A 156 -14.33 -2.19 -4.48
C LYS A 156 -15.21 -0.94 -4.44
N LEU A 157 -15.64 -0.52 -3.26
CA LEU A 157 -16.46 0.69 -3.09
C LEU A 157 -15.71 1.95 -3.52
N LYS A 158 -14.43 2.08 -3.14
CA LYS A 158 -13.56 3.20 -3.58
C LYS A 158 -13.36 3.20 -5.10
N ILE A 159 -13.16 2.04 -5.72
CA ILE A 159 -13.05 1.90 -7.18
C ILE A 159 -14.37 2.33 -7.84
N ILE A 160 -15.52 1.89 -7.34
CA ILE A 160 -16.83 2.29 -7.88
C ILE A 160 -17.02 3.80 -7.81
N GLN A 161 -16.67 4.42 -6.68
CA GLN A 161 -16.76 5.87 -6.50
C GLN A 161 -15.86 6.63 -7.49
N GLY A 162 -14.58 6.26 -7.57
CA GLY A 162 -13.65 6.87 -8.52
C GLY A 162 -14.07 6.66 -9.98
N TYR A 163 -14.64 5.51 -10.30
CA TYR A 163 -15.12 5.18 -11.64
C TYR A 163 -16.33 6.03 -12.03
N THR A 164 -17.27 6.20 -11.09
CA THR A 164 -18.46 7.04 -11.29
C THR A 164 -18.06 8.50 -11.52
N VAL A 165 -17.14 9.03 -10.70
CA VAL A 165 -16.61 10.39 -10.87
C VAL A 165 -15.86 10.53 -12.20
N ALA A 166 -15.05 9.54 -12.59
CA ALA A 166 -14.34 9.59 -13.87
C ALA A 166 -15.30 9.64 -15.07
N ILE A 167 -16.38 8.86 -15.05
CA ILE A 167 -17.42 8.92 -16.09
C ILE A 167 -18.10 10.30 -16.11
N GLU A 168 -18.50 10.81 -14.95
CA GLU A 168 -19.16 12.11 -14.82
C GLU A 168 -18.29 13.24 -15.37
N MET A 169 -17.01 13.27 -14.98
CA MET A 169 -16.06 14.27 -15.43
C MET A 169 -15.74 14.12 -16.92
N LYS A 170 -15.65 12.90 -17.45
CA LYS A 170 -15.48 12.66 -18.89
C LYS A 170 -16.66 13.18 -19.71
N ASN A 171 -17.89 12.95 -19.27
CA ASN A 171 -19.07 13.47 -19.94
C ASN A 171 -19.12 15.01 -19.88
N SER A 172 -18.77 15.57 -18.72
CA SER A 172 -18.71 17.02 -18.50
C SER A 172 -17.61 17.70 -19.31
N LEU A 173 -16.50 16.99 -19.58
CA LEU A 173 -15.37 17.49 -20.36
C LEU A 173 -15.82 17.87 -21.78
N LYS A 174 -16.59 17.01 -22.45
CA LYS A 174 -17.09 17.28 -23.81
C LYS A 174 -17.93 18.57 -23.85
N ILE A 175 -18.87 18.70 -22.92
CA ILE A 175 -19.76 19.88 -22.81
C ILE A 175 -18.93 21.15 -22.54
N THR A 176 -17.93 21.05 -21.68
CA THR A 176 -17.12 22.19 -21.28
C THR A 176 -16.14 22.62 -22.39
N ILE A 177 -15.65 21.68 -23.21
CA ILE A 177 -14.88 21.97 -24.43
C ILE A 177 -15.74 22.76 -25.42
N GLU A 178 -16.97 22.30 -25.67
CA GLU A 178 -17.91 23.01 -26.55
C GLU A 178 -18.25 24.41 -26.01
N GLN A 179 -18.48 24.54 -24.70
CA GLN A 179 -18.72 25.81 -24.04
C GLN A 179 -17.53 26.78 -24.17
N TYR A 180 -16.31 26.28 -23.99
CA TYR A 180 -15.09 27.09 -24.15
C TYR A 180 -14.87 27.52 -25.60
N SER A 181 -15.10 26.62 -26.56
CA SER A 181 -15.04 26.92 -27.99
C SER A 181 -16.03 28.02 -28.36
N PHE A 182 -17.27 27.91 -27.91
CA PHE A 182 -18.31 28.91 -28.11
C PHE A 182 -17.94 30.27 -27.50
N ALA A 183 -17.51 30.29 -26.23
CA ALA A 183 -17.10 31.52 -25.55
C ALA A 183 -15.88 32.18 -26.21
N SER A 184 -14.97 31.39 -26.79
CA SER A 184 -13.81 31.89 -27.53
C SER A 184 -14.21 32.50 -28.88
N ALA A 185 -15.10 31.85 -29.63
CA ALA A 185 -15.66 32.42 -30.85
C ALA A 185 -16.42 33.73 -30.59
N GLN A 186 -17.20 33.80 -29.50
CA GLN A 186 -17.89 35.02 -29.10
C GLN A 186 -16.90 36.15 -28.76
N PHE A 187 -15.85 35.83 -28.00
CA PHE A 187 -14.79 36.80 -27.70
C PHE A 187 -14.09 37.30 -28.95
N GLU A 188 -13.78 36.43 -29.92
CA GLU A 188 -13.17 36.81 -31.19
C GLU A 188 -14.09 37.73 -32.01
N SER A 189 -15.40 37.44 -32.05
CA SER A 189 -16.39 38.30 -32.71
C SER A 189 -16.41 39.70 -32.09
N VAL A 190 -16.57 39.78 -30.76
CA VAL A 190 -16.60 41.07 -30.05
C VAL A 190 -15.28 41.83 -30.18
N GLN A 191 -14.15 41.11 -30.25
CA GLN A 191 -12.85 41.70 -30.49
C GLN A 191 -12.76 42.33 -31.89
N LYS A 192 -13.26 41.65 -32.93
CA LYS A 192 -13.33 42.21 -34.29
C LYS A 192 -14.21 43.45 -34.32
N ASP A 193 -15.39 43.39 -33.69
CA ASP A 193 -16.31 44.53 -33.62
C ASP A 193 -15.71 45.72 -32.86
N TYR A 194 -14.93 45.47 -31.81
CA TYR A 194 -14.22 46.52 -31.07
C TYR A 194 -13.15 47.20 -31.94
N ILE A 195 -12.39 46.41 -32.71
CA ILE A 195 -11.38 46.95 -33.65
C ILE A 195 -12.04 47.78 -34.74
N MET A 196 -13.23 47.38 -35.21
CA MET A 196 -14.02 48.13 -36.19
C MET A 196 -14.76 49.33 -35.59
N GLY A 197 -14.66 49.57 -34.28
CA GLY A 197 -15.34 50.67 -33.57
C GLY A 197 -16.84 50.45 -33.33
N ALA A 198 -17.36 49.26 -33.63
CA ALA A 198 -18.75 48.88 -33.45
C ALA A 198 -19.06 48.37 -32.02
N ALA A 199 -18.04 48.04 -31.23
CA ALA A 199 -18.18 47.59 -29.85
C ALA A 199 -17.41 48.46 -28.85
N THR A 200 -17.86 48.50 -27.59
CA THR A 200 -17.22 49.24 -26.48
C THR A 200 -16.20 48.38 -25.73
N ALA A 201 -15.27 49.04 -25.02
CA ALA A 201 -14.28 48.35 -24.19
C ALA A 201 -14.93 47.52 -23.06
N GLN A 202 -16.08 47.95 -22.56
CA GLN A 202 -16.88 47.23 -21.58
C GLN A 202 -17.40 45.91 -22.15
N MET A 203 -17.94 45.92 -23.37
CA MET A 203 -18.42 44.68 -24.03
C MET A 203 -17.28 43.70 -24.28
N LEU A 204 -16.11 44.20 -24.71
CA LEU A 204 -14.91 43.39 -24.85
C LEU A 204 -14.46 42.78 -23.51
N GLY A 205 -14.50 43.56 -22.43
CA GLY A 205 -14.16 43.11 -21.08
C GLY A 205 -15.08 42.00 -20.58
N VAL A 206 -16.40 42.13 -20.80
CA VAL A 206 -17.39 41.10 -20.45
C VAL A 206 -17.15 39.82 -21.24
N ALA A 207 -16.97 39.91 -22.56
CA ALA A 207 -16.69 38.76 -23.41
C ALA A 207 -15.39 38.05 -22.99
N LYS A 208 -14.34 38.81 -22.63
CA LYS A 208 -13.08 38.23 -22.13
C LYS A 208 -13.26 37.54 -20.78
N SER A 209 -14.04 38.13 -19.88
CA SER A 209 -14.35 37.54 -18.58
C SER A 209 -15.08 36.20 -18.74
N GLN A 210 -16.08 36.14 -19.61
CA GLN A 210 -16.83 34.92 -19.91
C GLN A 210 -15.95 33.83 -20.53
N GLN A 211 -15.08 34.19 -21.49
CA GLN A 211 -14.10 33.26 -22.05
C GLN A 211 -13.16 32.70 -20.95
N THR A 212 -12.69 33.57 -20.05
CA THR A 212 -11.77 33.19 -18.98
C THR A 212 -12.45 32.25 -17.97
N GLN A 213 -13.70 32.50 -17.62
CA GLN A 213 -14.48 31.61 -16.75
C GLN A 213 -14.68 30.23 -17.39
N ALA A 214 -15.03 30.18 -18.68
CA ALA A 214 -15.17 28.92 -19.41
C ALA A 214 -13.84 28.14 -19.46
N PHE A 215 -12.71 28.83 -19.66
CA PHE A 215 -11.38 28.23 -19.62
C PHE A 215 -11.03 27.66 -18.23
N LEU A 216 -11.28 28.41 -17.15
CA LEU A 216 -11.03 27.92 -15.79
C LEU A 216 -11.87 26.69 -15.46
N GLN A 217 -13.13 26.67 -15.90
CA GLN A 217 -14.00 25.50 -15.72
C GLN A 217 -13.48 24.28 -16.50
N LEU A 218 -13.01 24.47 -17.73
CA LEU A 218 -12.38 23.43 -18.54
C LEU A 218 -11.19 22.80 -17.82
N GLU A 219 -10.25 23.63 -17.35
CA GLU A 219 -9.05 23.15 -16.67
C GLU A 219 -9.37 22.46 -15.34
N ARG A 220 -10.40 22.94 -14.62
CA ARG A 220 -10.89 22.27 -13.40
C ARG A 220 -11.41 20.87 -13.70
N ILE A 221 -12.25 20.71 -14.71
CA ILE A 221 -12.81 19.40 -15.09
C ILE A 221 -11.70 18.44 -15.55
N LYS A 222 -10.73 18.92 -16.33
CA LYS A 222 -9.55 18.13 -16.72
C LYS A 222 -8.77 17.64 -15.50
N ALA A 223 -8.47 18.54 -14.56
CA ALA A 223 -7.71 18.20 -13.35
C ALA A 223 -8.46 17.18 -12.49
N GLN A 224 -9.78 17.33 -12.34
CA GLN A 224 -10.62 16.39 -11.59
C GLN A 224 -10.69 15.02 -12.26
N LEU A 225 -10.87 14.97 -13.60
CA LEU A 225 -10.83 13.73 -14.36
C LEU A 225 -9.49 13.03 -14.18
N TYR A 226 -8.38 13.74 -14.39
CA TYR A 226 -7.02 13.21 -14.26
C TYR A 226 -6.74 12.67 -12.85
N SER A 227 -7.15 13.41 -11.81
CA SER A 227 -7.01 12.97 -10.42
C SER A 227 -7.82 11.70 -10.13
N SER A 228 -9.03 11.59 -10.67
CA SER A 228 -9.87 10.40 -10.53
C SER A 228 -9.26 9.19 -11.23
N LEU A 229 -8.72 9.38 -12.45
CA LEU A 229 -8.04 8.35 -13.21
C LEU A 229 -6.80 7.83 -12.47
N LEU A 230 -5.92 8.70 -12.00
CA LEU A 230 -4.74 8.29 -11.21
C LEU A 230 -5.13 7.54 -9.93
N SER A 231 -6.19 8.00 -9.25
CA SER A 231 -6.71 7.32 -8.06
C SER A 231 -7.19 5.90 -8.40
N LEU A 232 -7.88 5.74 -9.53
CA LEU A 232 -8.29 4.43 -10.03
C LEU A 232 -7.09 3.54 -10.37
N GLU A 233 -6.04 4.08 -10.98
CA GLU A 233 -4.83 3.30 -11.28
C GLU A 233 -4.19 2.72 -10.01
N ILE A 234 -4.11 3.53 -8.95
CA ILE A 234 -3.54 3.12 -7.66
C ILE A 234 -4.42 2.06 -7.00
N LEU A 235 -5.74 2.29 -6.96
CA LEU A 235 -6.68 1.37 -6.30
C LEU A 235 -6.82 0.03 -7.04
N SER A 236 -6.79 0.07 -8.38
CA SER A 236 -6.96 -1.11 -9.23
C SER A 236 -5.64 -1.73 -9.68
N ASN A 237 -4.49 -1.12 -9.36
CA ASN A 237 -3.18 -1.52 -9.88
C ASN A 237 -3.18 -1.75 -11.41
N THR A 238 -3.98 -0.98 -12.15
CA THR A 238 -4.19 -1.10 -13.59
C THR A 238 -3.84 0.23 -14.23
N LYS A 239 -3.03 0.21 -15.30
CA LYS A 239 -2.71 1.44 -16.04
C LYS A 239 -3.88 1.84 -16.91
N ILE A 240 -4.31 3.08 -16.80
CA ILE A 240 -5.45 3.66 -17.51
C ILE A 240 -4.97 4.80 -18.41
N ILE A 241 -4.11 5.69 -17.88
CA ILE A 241 -3.53 6.81 -18.64
C ILE A 241 -2.30 6.28 -19.39
N SER A 242 -2.35 6.27 -20.72
CA SER A 242 -1.14 6.07 -21.54
C SER A 242 -0.30 7.33 -21.50
N LYS A 243 1.01 7.16 -21.28
CA LYS A 243 2.01 8.23 -21.38
C LYS A 243 2.14 8.79 -22.79
#